data_AF-A0A5N9DMW5-F1
#
_entry.id   AF-A0A5N9DMW5-F1
#
_cell.length_a   1.000
_cell.length_b   1.000
_cell.length_c   1.000
_cell.angle_alpha   90.00
_cell.angle_beta   90.00
_cell.angle_gamma   90.00
#
_symmetry.space_group_name_H-M   'P 1'
#
loop_
_entity.id
_entity.type
_entity.pdbx_description
1 polymer ?
#
loop_
_entity_poly.entity_id
_entity_poly.type
_entity_poly.pdbx_seq_one_letter_code
_entity_poly.pdbx_strand_id
1 'polypeptide(L)'
;MRNHLKSSRSNKHIFCAHCGTQNPANDYACSRCGERLAKSKTDSSSNIEYVSCHQCQDTNDARSQYCWTCGCEMSESIPVASTSNIQATATSNNQAGDSASTSPNNLTHPPSNQVDSQQSLNAGTQKQAPHTTEEIPLQNTSGKSNGEIPHGVKRWNWAAFLMPAVWGLFSGVPFTGLLFAAAFLPSNAQLLIMIAASLFLGYKGNELAWRGKKWRSVEHFNSFQQQWTSWSIRLSAVIGVILVIFIFSQTGG
;
A
#
# COMPACT_ATOMS: atom_id res chain seq x y z
N MET A 1 16.62 19.70 -38.15
CA MET A 1 16.05 18.33 -38.20
C MET A 1 16.86 17.46 -37.25
N ARG A 2 16.35 17.17 -36.04
CA ARG A 2 17.06 16.33 -35.06
C ARG A 2 16.63 14.88 -35.28
N ASN A 3 17.59 14.04 -35.63
CA ASN A 3 17.40 12.62 -35.93
C ASN A 3 17.01 11.84 -34.67
N HIS A 4 15.78 11.32 -34.64
CA HIS A 4 15.36 10.31 -33.67
C HIS A 4 15.97 8.97 -34.08
N LEU A 5 17.20 8.71 -33.63
CA LEU A 5 17.73 7.35 -33.57
C LEU A 5 16.91 6.58 -32.53
N LYS A 6 15.82 5.95 -32.99
CA LYS A 6 15.13 4.91 -32.25
C LYS A 6 16.16 3.81 -32.01
N SER A 7 16.72 3.76 -30.80
CA SER A 7 17.71 2.78 -30.39
C SER A 7 17.07 1.39 -30.44
N SER A 8 17.16 0.75 -31.60
CA SER A 8 16.83 -0.66 -31.81
C SER A 8 17.97 -1.53 -31.25
N ARG A 9 18.32 -1.35 -29.99
CA ARG A 9 19.03 -2.39 -29.24
C ARG A 9 17.96 -3.40 -28.86
N SER A 10 18.09 -4.63 -29.35
CA SER A 10 17.42 -5.80 -28.78
C SER A 10 17.68 -5.76 -27.27
N ASN A 11 16.70 -5.29 -26.49
CA ASN A 11 16.82 -5.27 -25.05
C ASN A 11 16.95 -6.72 -24.60
N LYS A 12 18.12 -7.10 -24.09
CA LYS A 12 18.38 -8.47 -23.56
C LYS A 12 17.46 -8.81 -22.38
N HIS A 13 16.76 -7.82 -21.87
CA HIS A 13 15.90 -7.91 -20.71
C HIS A 13 14.55 -7.25 -20.98
N ILE A 14 13.54 -7.72 -20.26
CA ILE A 14 12.19 -7.19 -20.21
C ILE A 14 11.84 -6.91 -18.75
N PHE A 15 11.19 -5.78 -18.49
CA PHE A 15 10.70 -5.44 -17.17
C PHE A 15 9.25 -5.92 -17.01
N CYS A 16 8.93 -6.46 -15.84
CA CYS A 16 7.58 -6.89 -15.53
C CYS A 16 6.66 -5.67 -15.35
N ALA A 17 5.62 -5.57 -16.18
CA ALA A 17 4.64 -4.48 -16.09
C ALA A 17 3.86 -4.46 -14.76
N HIS A 18 3.86 -5.56 -13.99
CA HIS A 18 3.17 -5.67 -12.70
C HIS A 18 4.07 -5.31 -11.50
N CYS A 19 5.32 -5.81 -11.44
CA CYS A 19 6.18 -5.63 -10.25
C CYS A 19 7.55 -4.97 -10.52
N GLY A 20 7.83 -4.58 -11.77
CA GLY A 20 9.05 -3.88 -12.15
C GLY A 20 10.31 -4.73 -12.17
N THR A 21 10.23 -6.02 -11.83
CA THR A 21 11.39 -6.93 -11.88
C THR A 21 11.91 -7.07 -13.30
N GLN A 22 13.22 -6.95 -13.46
CA GLN A 22 13.93 -7.23 -14.70
C GLN A 22 14.06 -8.74 -14.90
N ASN A 23 13.71 -9.22 -16.09
CA ASN A 23 13.78 -10.61 -16.48
C ASN A 23 14.52 -10.72 -17.83
N PRO A 24 15.11 -11.88 -18.17
CA PRO A 24 15.55 -12.17 -19.53
C PRO A 24 14.43 -11.93 -20.54
N ALA A 25 14.74 -11.36 -21.71
CA ALA A 25 13.74 -11.00 -22.72
C ALA A 25 12.89 -12.20 -23.22
N ASN A 26 13.44 -13.41 -23.11
CA ASN A 26 12.79 -14.63 -23.59
C ASN A 26 11.90 -15.31 -22.55
N ASP A 27 11.93 -14.88 -21.29
CA ASP A 27 11.10 -15.49 -20.25
C ASP A 27 9.61 -15.30 -20.54
N TYR A 28 8.82 -16.29 -20.13
CA TYR A 28 7.36 -16.27 -20.26
C TYR A 28 6.71 -15.51 -19.10
N ALA A 29 7.20 -15.75 -17.88
CA ALA A 29 6.67 -15.21 -16.66
C ALA A 29 7.76 -14.47 -15.87
N CYS A 30 7.34 -13.50 -15.09
CA CYS A 30 8.22 -12.79 -14.19
C CYS A 30 8.74 -13.75 -13.11
N SER A 31 10.06 -13.85 -12.99
CA SER A 31 10.76 -14.67 -12.00
C SER A 31 10.38 -14.37 -10.54
N ARG A 32 9.78 -13.21 -10.28
CA ARG A 32 9.41 -12.76 -8.94
C ARG A 32 7.91 -12.85 -8.64
N CYS A 33 7.07 -12.27 -9.50
CA CYS A 33 5.63 -12.22 -9.22
C CYS A 33 4.82 -13.27 -10.00
N GLY A 34 5.45 -14.03 -10.90
CA GLY A 34 4.79 -15.04 -11.73
C GLY A 34 3.93 -14.48 -12.86
N GLU A 35 3.73 -13.16 -12.94
CA GLU A 35 2.92 -12.51 -13.98
C GLU A 35 3.53 -12.71 -15.38
N ARG A 36 2.69 -12.88 -16.40
CA ARG A 36 3.15 -13.03 -17.78
C ARG A 36 3.89 -11.77 -18.23
N LEU A 37 5.06 -11.94 -18.83
CA LEU A 37 5.85 -10.82 -19.34
C LEU A 37 5.24 -10.36 -20.67
N ALA A 38 4.70 -9.14 -20.68
CA ALA A 38 4.00 -8.55 -21.81
C ALA A 38 4.97 -8.22 -22.96
N LYS A 39 5.01 -9.07 -23.99
CA LYS A 39 5.74 -8.83 -25.25
C LYS A 39 4.72 -8.31 -26.27
N SER A 40 4.53 -7.01 -26.38
CA SER A 40 3.39 -6.48 -27.18
C SER A 40 3.66 -6.47 -28.69
N LYS A 41 2.75 -7.14 -29.43
CA LYS A 41 2.05 -6.60 -30.63
C LYS A 41 0.90 -7.46 -31.17
N THR A 42 0.60 -8.64 -30.62
CA THR A 42 -0.39 -9.56 -31.24
C THR A 42 -1.35 -10.20 -30.24
N ASP A 43 -2.11 -9.42 -29.49
CA ASP A 43 -3.32 -9.93 -28.81
C ASP A 43 -4.47 -8.93 -29.05
N SER A 44 -4.95 -8.93 -30.30
CA SER A 44 -6.07 -8.12 -30.78
C SER A 44 -7.41 -8.71 -30.30
N SER A 45 -7.77 -8.52 -29.03
CA SER A 45 -9.16 -8.64 -28.54
C SER A 45 -9.31 -8.19 -27.10
N SER A 46 -9.12 -6.90 -26.86
CA SER A 46 -9.75 -6.18 -25.75
C SER A 46 -9.53 -4.69 -25.96
N ASN A 47 -10.44 -3.88 -25.42
CA ASN A 47 -10.40 -2.42 -25.44
C ASN A 47 -9.26 -1.92 -24.53
N ILE A 48 -8.02 -2.27 -24.86
CA ILE A 48 -6.84 -1.93 -24.06
C ILE A 48 -6.38 -0.54 -24.47
N GLU A 49 -6.58 0.42 -23.56
CA GLU A 49 -6.01 1.75 -23.69
C GLU A 49 -4.48 1.68 -23.53
N TYR A 50 -3.77 2.48 -24.32
CA TYR A 50 -2.31 2.48 -24.35
C TYR A 50 -1.76 3.82 -23.86
N VAL A 51 -0.70 3.76 -23.06
CA VAL A 51 -0.01 4.94 -22.50
C VAL A 51 1.50 4.86 -22.77
N SER A 52 2.09 6.01 -23.10
CA SER A 52 3.54 6.12 -23.39
C SER A 52 4.34 6.34 -22.10
N CYS A 53 5.46 5.62 -21.91
CA CYS A 53 6.36 5.87 -20.77
C CYS A 53 7.03 7.24 -20.93
N HIS A 54 6.99 8.06 -19.87
CA HIS A 54 7.60 9.39 -19.85
C HIS A 54 9.14 9.34 -20.01
N GLN A 55 9.78 8.21 -19.67
CA GLN A 55 11.24 8.07 -19.68
C GLN A 55 11.80 7.53 -21.00
N CYS A 56 11.18 6.50 -21.60
CA CYS A 56 11.67 5.89 -22.85
C CYS A 56 10.73 6.04 -24.05
N GLN A 57 9.52 6.59 -23.84
CA GLN A 57 8.49 6.82 -24.86
C GLN A 57 7.90 5.56 -25.51
N ASP A 58 8.25 4.36 -25.02
CA ASP A 58 7.58 3.13 -25.46
C ASP A 58 6.15 3.04 -24.92
N THR A 59 5.33 2.29 -25.64
CA THR A 59 3.90 2.12 -25.37
C THR A 59 3.65 0.92 -24.45
N ASN A 60 2.78 1.12 -23.46
CA ASN A 60 2.42 0.14 -22.43
C ASN A 60 0.89 0.07 -22.32
N ASP A 61 0.34 -1.05 -21.80
CA ASP A 61 -1.08 -1.12 -21.37
C ASP A 61 -1.31 -0.06 -20.30
N ALA A 62 -2.42 0.69 -20.36
CA ALA A 62 -2.79 1.72 -19.39
C ALA A 62 -2.80 1.24 -17.93
N ARG A 63 -2.97 -0.06 -17.69
CA ARG A 63 -2.94 -0.68 -16.35
C ARG A 63 -1.53 -1.05 -15.88
N SER A 64 -0.52 -0.97 -16.75
CA SER A 64 0.87 -1.30 -16.42
C SER A 64 1.37 -0.37 -15.32
N GLN A 65 1.92 -0.94 -14.26
CA GLN A 65 2.54 -0.18 -13.16
C GLN A 65 3.97 0.22 -13.49
N TYR A 66 4.62 -0.55 -14.38
CA TYR A 66 5.99 -0.32 -14.83
C TYR A 66 6.06 -0.42 -16.36
N CYS A 67 6.95 0.35 -16.97
CA CYS A 67 7.22 0.22 -18.39
C CYS A 67 7.97 -1.08 -18.67
N TRP A 68 7.47 -1.89 -19.61
CA TRP A 68 8.08 -3.18 -19.93
C TRP A 68 9.46 -3.06 -20.60
N THR A 69 9.77 -1.91 -21.21
CA THR A 69 11.08 -1.66 -21.85
C THR A 69 12.13 -1.15 -20.87
N CYS A 70 11.83 -0.08 -20.12
CA CYS A 70 12.85 0.61 -19.32
C CYS A 70 12.68 0.45 -17.80
N GLY A 71 11.56 -0.12 -17.35
CA GLY A 71 11.26 -0.29 -15.93
C GLY A 71 10.84 0.99 -15.20
N CYS A 72 10.63 2.11 -15.91
CA CYS A 72 10.09 3.35 -15.34
C CYS A 72 8.74 3.07 -14.66
N GLU A 73 8.47 3.65 -13.49
CA GLU A 73 7.14 3.61 -12.89
C GLU A 73 6.18 4.41 -13.78
N MET A 74 5.06 3.80 -14.17
CA MET A 74 4.01 4.48 -14.93
C MET A 74 3.18 5.27 -13.93
N SER A 75 3.03 6.58 -14.14
CA SER A 75 2.17 7.42 -13.31
C SER A 75 0.76 6.85 -13.32
N GLU A 76 0.19 6.53 -12.15
CA GLU A 76 -1.21 6.09 -12.03
C GLU A 76 -2.10 7.07 -12.81
N SER A 77 -2.72 6.62 -13.91
CA SER A 77 -3.86 7.32 -14.47
C SER A 77 -5.00 7.14 -13.49
N ILE A 78 -5.21 8.12 -12.62
CA ILE A 78 -6.46 8.27 -11.88
C ILE A 78 -7.49 8.80 -12.87
N PRO A 79 -8.60 8.09 -13.17
CA PRO A 79 -9.79 8.77 -13.66
C PRO A 79 -10.43 9.45 -12.45
N VAL A 80 -10.19 10.76 -12.31
CA VAL A 80 -11.02 11.61 -11.47
C VAL A 80 -12.30 11.91 -12.25
N ALA A 81 -13.41 11.32 -11.80
CA ALA A 81 -14.76 11.85 -11.95
C ALA A 81 -15.51 11.47 -10.65
N SER A 82 -15.50 12.29 -9.61
CA SER A 82 -16.38 13.46 -9.37
C SER A 82 -17.86 13.19 -9.63
N THR A 83 -18.64 12.94 -8.58
CA THR A 83 -19.95 13.57 -8.43
C THR A 83 -20.23 13.80 -6.94
N SER A 84 -19.95 15.01 -6.48
CA SER A 84 -20.63 15.60 -5.34
C SER A 84 -22.12 15.64 -5.66
N ASN A 85 -22.96 15.00 -4.85
CA ASN A 85 -24.36 15.38 -4.74
C ASN A 85 -24.60 15.91 -3.34
N ILE A 86 -24.56 17.24 -3.26
CA ILE A 86 -25.14 18.02 -2.18
C ILE A 86 -26.66 17.77 -2.21
N GLN A 87 -27.14 17.20 -1.11
CA GLN A 87 -28.32 17.59 -0.37
C GLN A 87 -29.48 18.20 -1.18
N ALA A 88 -30.42 17.34 -1.57
CA ALA A 88 -31.76 17.76 -1.92
C ALA A 88 -32.48 18.28 -0.65
N THR A 89 -32.89 19.53 -0.73
CA THR A 89 -33.62 20.30 0.26
C THR A 89 -35.01 19.71 0.47
N ALA A 90 -35.33 19.32 1.71
CA ALA A 90 -36.70 19.07 2.14
C ALA A 90 -37.25 20.34 2.79
N THR A 91 -38.27 20.90 2.15
CA THR A 91 -39.10 22.02 2.62
C THR A 91 -39.87 21.63 3.88
N SER A 92 -39.77 22.44 4.94
CA SER A 92 -40.88 22.62 5.89
C SER A 92 -40.80 23.99 6.54
N ASN A 93 -41.90 24.75 6.39
CA ASN A 93 -42.17 26.04 7.01
C ASN A 93 -42.27 25.92 8.55
N ASN A 94 -41.87 26.98 9.26
CA ASN A 94 -42.74 27.75 10.17
C ASN A 94 -41.97 28.93 10.84
N GLN A 95 -42.52 30.15 10.64
CA GLN A 95 -42.75 31.29 11.58
C GLN A 95 -41.90 31.39 12.89
N ALA A 96 -41.47 32.53 13.45
CA ALA A 96 -41.76 33.96 13.31
C ALA A 96 -40.77 34.80 14.17
N GLY A 97 -40.66 36.12 13.89
CA GLY A 97 -40.18 37.23 14.77
C GLY A 97 -38.68 37.27 15.08
N ASP A 98 -37.95 38.38 15.21
CA ASP A 98 -38.24 39.82 15.20
C ASP A 98 -36.94 40.58 14.88
N SER A 99 -37.08 41.74 14.22
CA SER A 99 -36.37 43.04 14.36
C SER A 99 -34.88 43.08 14.77
N ALA A 100 -33.98 43.57 13.91
CA ALA A 100 -33.48 44.98 13.84
C ALA A 100 -32.48 45.31 14.98
N SER A 101 -31.39 46.05 14.88
CA SER A 101 -30.77 46.92 13.87
C SER A 101 -29.43 47.44 14.47
N THR A 102 -28.54 47.94 13.62
CA THR A 102 -27.67 49.12 13.89
C THR A 102 -26.34 48.96 14.66
N SER A 103 -25.25 49.08 13.89
CA SER A 103 -23.92 49.66 14.24
C SER A 103 -24.05 51.20 14.31
N PRO A 104 -23.26 52.01 15.07
CA PRO A 104 -21.89 52.37 14.64
C PRO A 104 -20.86 52.79 15.73
N ASN A 105 -19.57 52.76 15.33
CA ASN A 105 -18.43 53.69 15.55
C ASN A 105 -18.30 54.44 16.91
N ASN A 106 -17.14 54.71 17.53
CA ASN A 106 -15.90 55.28 16.98
C ASN A 106 -14.85 55.49 18.10
N LEU A 107 -13.56 55.52 17.70
CA LEU A 107 -12.35 56.18 18.25
C LEU A 107 -12.33 56.76 19.69
N THR A 108 -11.21 56.58 20.43
CA THR A 108 -10.12 57.57 20.67
C THR A 108 -9.13 57.09 21.78
N HIS A 109 -7.85 57.45 21.67
CA HIS A 109 -6.69 57.05 22.49
C HIS A 109 -6.16 58.29 23.31
N PRO A 110 -4.97 58.24 23.96
CA PRO A 110 -4.58 58.24 25.40
C PRO A 110 -4.27 59.67 25.98
N PRO A 111 -3.38 59.96 26.98
CA PRO A 111 -2.45 59.15 27.81
C PRO A 111 -2.34 59.51 29.32
N SER A 112 -1.57 58.72 30.08
CA SER A 112 -0.55 59.21 31.03
C SER A 112 0.30 58.10 31.65
N ASN A 113 1.59 58.41 31.75
CA ASN A 113 2.74 57.65 32.21
C ASN A 113 2.69 57.21 33.68
N GLN A 114 3.32 56.08 34.02
CA GLN A 114 4.31 56.00 35.11
C GLN A 114 5.39 54.94 34.79
N VAL A 115 6.61 55.36 35.10
CA VAL A 115 7.91 54.71 34.90
C VAL A 115 8.27 53.99 36.20
N ASP A 116 8.80 52.77 36.12
CA ASP A 116 10.00 52.41 36.90
C ASP A 116 10.67 51.15 36.34
N SER A 117 11.99 51.25 36.28
CA SER A 117 12.92 50.38 35.56
C SER A 117 13.55 49.36 36.52
N GLN A 118 13.59 48.09 36.14
CA GLN A 118 14.72 47.21 36.47
C GLN A 118 15.04 46.30 35.27
N GLN A 119 16.20 46.56 34.66
CA GLN A 119 16.85 45.71 33.67
C GLN A 119 17.75 44.69 34.37
N SER A 120 17.66 43.42 33.97
CA SER A 120 18.86 42.58 33.80
C SER A 120 18.63 41.53 32.70
N LEU A 121 19.22 41.81 31.53
CA LEU A 121 19.88 40.91 30.58
C LEU A 121 19.30 39.48 30.36
N ASN A 122 18.54 39.30 29.28
CA ASN A 122 18.98 38.57 28.08
C ASN A 122 17.81 38.42 27.10
N ALA A 123 17.85 39.19 26.01
CA ALA A 123 16.88 39.14 24.92
C ALA A 123 17.46 38.35 23.73
N GLY A 124 16.67 37.39 23.27
CA GLY A 124 16.87 36.61 22.05
C GLY A 124 15.59 35.86 21.70
N THR A 125 14.47 36.60 21.66
CA THR A 125 13.15 36.13 21.22
C THR A 125 13.20 35.67 19.77
N GLN A 126 12.79 34.44 19.48
CA GLN A 126 11.90 34.20 18.34
C GLN A 126 10.79 33.19 18.71
N LYS A 127 9.58 33.68 18.51
CA LYS A 127 8.27 33.06 18.71
C LYS A 127 7.94 32.31 17.41
N GLN A 128 7.78 30.99 17.44
CA GLN A 128 7.29 30.22 16.31
C GLN A 128 6.09 29.35 16.70
N ALA A 129 5.07 29.47 15.86
CA ALA A 129 3.73 28.89 15.93
C ALA A 129 3.76 27.35 15.71
N PRO A 130 2.63 26.63 15.89
CA PRO A 130 2.58 25.17 15.85
C PRO A 130 3.02 24.65 14.48
N HIS A 131 4.06 23.82 14.48
CA HIS A 131 4.53 23.12 13.30
C HIS A 131 3.46 22.11 12.86
N THR A 132 2.65 22.52 11.88
CA THR A 132 1.85 21.58 11.09
C THR A 132 2.86 20.73 10.34
N THR A 133 3.05 19.48 10.79
CA THR A 133 3.80 18.47 10.04
C THR A 133 3.05 18.22 8.73
N GLU A 134 3.47 18.91 7.69
CA GLU A 134 3.11 18.61 6.31
C GLU A 134 3.72 17.24 5.99
N GLU A 135 2.91 16.19 6.01
CA GLU A 135 3.29 14.84 5.58
C GLU A 135 3.63 14.89 4.08
N ILE A 136 4.93 15.01 3.79
CA ILE A 136 5.47 14.72 2.46
C ILE A 136 5.02 13.29 2.11
N PRO A 137 4.37 13.04 0.97
CA PRO A 137 4.00 11.68 0.59
C PRO A 137 5.29 10.90 0.37
N LEU A 138 5.65 10.06 1.36
CA LEU A 138 6.75 9.12 1.25
C LEU A 138 6.55 8.30 -0.02
N GLN A 139 7.47 8.48 -0.97
CA GLN A 139 7.50 7.72 -2.22
C GLN A 139 7.31 6.24 -1.93
N ASN A 140 6.26 5.64 -2.50
CA ASN A 140 5.86 4.28 -2.15
C ASN A 140 6.89 3.26 -2.66
N THR A 141 7.61 2.64 -1.73
CA THR A 141 8.70 1.68 -2.00
C THR A 141 8.25 0.24 -2.18
N SER A 142 6.94 -0.04 -2.03
CA SER A 142 6.42 -1.40 -2.19
C SER A 142 6.69 -1.96 -3.59
N GLY A 143 6.71 -3.28 -3.71
CA GLY A 143 6.99 -3.94 -4.97
C GLY A 143 8.43 -3.80 -5.47
N LYS A 144 9.33 -3.10 -4.78
CA LYS A 144 10.78 -3.06 -5.09
C LYS A 144 11.54 -4.08 -4.25
N SER A 145 12.45 -4.84 -4.83
CA SER A 145 13.17 -5.92 -4.11
C SER A 145 14.04 -5.36 -2.98
N ASN A 146 14.64 -4.19 -3.22
CA ASN A 146 15.41 -3.40 -2.27
C ASN A 146 14.61 -2.20 -1.70
N GLY A 147 13.29 -2.21 -1.82
CA GLY A 147 12.44 -1.14 -1.28
C GLY A 147 12.63 -0.98 0.22
N GLU A 148 12.79 0.27 0.66
CA GLU A 148 12.86 0.59 2.08
C GLU A 148 11.53 0.26 2.76
N ILE A 149 11.59 -0.33 3.95
CA ILE A 149 10.39 -0.78 4.67
C ILE A 149 9.99 0.32 5.64
N PRO A 150 8.78 0.90 5.51
CA PRO A 150 8.29 1.86 6.49
C PRO A 150 8.25 1.22 7.89
N HIS A 151 8.61 1.96 8.92
CA HIS A 151 8.64 1.45 10.31
C HIS A 151 7.30 0.80 10.73
N GLY A 152 6.15 1.33 10.26
CA GLY A 152 4.82 0.78 10.55
C GLY A 152 4.51 -0.59 9.91
N VAL A 153 5.31 -1.04 8.94
CA VAL A 153 5.16 -2.34 8.26
C VAL A 153 5.90 -3.46 8.99
N LYS A 154 6.99 -3.14 9.70
CA LYS A 154 7.86 -4.12 10.36
C LYS A 154 7.27 -4.61 11.68
N ARG A 155 6.30 -5.49 11.60
CA ARG A 155 5.60 -6.11 12.74
C ARG A 155 5.34 -7.59 12.52
N TRP A 156 5.08 -8.30 13.61
CA TRP A 156 4.62 -9.69 13.55
C TRP A 156 3.34 -9.81 12.72
N ASN A 157 3.31 -10.81 11.84
CA ASN A 157 2.16 -11.09 10.99
C ASN A 157 1.46 -12.37 11.47
N TRP A 158 0.35 -12.17 12.19
CA TRP A 158 -0.48 -13.27 12.71
C TRP A 158 -1.11 -14.11 11.61
N ALA A 159 -1.49 -13.52 10.48
CA ALA A 159 -2.04 -14.28 9.37
C ALA A 159 -1.00 -15.18 8.70
N ALA A 160 0.21 -14.66 8.51
CA ALA A 160 1.34 -15.40 7.96
C ALA A 160 1.80 -16.54 8.89
N PHE A 161 1.67 -16.35 10.20
CA PHE A 161 1.97 -17.38 11.19
C PHE A 161 0.89 -18.48 11.24
N LEU A 162 -0.39 -18.11 11.31
CA LEU A 162 -1.49 -19.08 11.48
C LEU A 162 -1.82 -19.82 10.18
N MET A 163 -1.63 -19.18 9.02
CA MET A 163 -2.03 -19.70 7.71
C MET A 163 -0.99 -19.38 6.64
N PRO A 164 0.26 -19.83 6.80
CA PRO A 164 1.39 -19.40 5.97
C PRO A 164 1.18 -19.63 4.46
N ALA A 165 0.68 -20.82 4.08
CA ALA A 165 0.49 -21.18 2.67
C ALA A 165 -0.61 -20.34 2.00
N VAL A 166 -1.78 -20.24 2.63
CA VAL A 166 -2.94 -19.49 2.10
C VAL A 166 -2.64 -18.00 2.08
N TRP A 167 -2.17 -17.44 3.19
CA TRP A 167 -1.90 -16.01 3.31
C TRP A 167 -0.83 -15.55 2.32
N GLY A 168 0.25 -16.33 2.12
CA GLY A 168 1.36 -15.94 1.27
C GLY A 168 0.99 -15.86 -0.22
N LEU A 169 0.08 -16.74 -0.67
CA LEU A 169 -0.44 -16.72 -2.04
C LEU A 169 -1.09 -15.37 -2.37
N PHE A 170 -1.93 -14.85 -1.48
CA PHE A 170 -2.65 -13.59 -1.70
C PHE A 170 -1.83 -12.34 -1.33
N SER A 171 -0.83 -12.49 -0.46
CA SER A 171 0.03 -11.39 0.02
C SER A 171 1.23 -11.11 -0.89
N GLY A 172 1.45 -11.93 -1.93
CA GLY A 172 2.52 -11.74 -2.90
C GLY A 172 3.86 -12.35 -2.47
N VAL A 173 3.88 -13.38 -1.63
CA VAL A 173 5.10 -14.05 -1.17
C VAL A 173 5.36 -15.28 -2.06
N PRO A 174 6.27 -15.22 -3.04
CA PRO A 174 6.31 -16.16 -4.16
C PRO A 174 6.63 -17.61 -3.77
N PHE A 175 7.44 -17.81 -2.73
CA PHE A 175 7.83 -19.16 -2.30
C PHE A 175 6.76 -19.87 -1.46
N THR A 176 5.60 -19.25 -1.17
CA THR A 176 4.53 -19.96 -0.45
C THR A 176 3.87 -21.07 -1.25
N GLY A 177 4.01 -21.07 -2.58
CA GLY A 177 3.69 -22.24 -3.41
C GLY A 177 4.49 -23.49 -3.00
N LEU A 178 5.73 -23.33 -2.52
CA LEU A 178 6.55 -24.44 -2.02
C LEU A 178 5.99 -25.04 -0.72
N LEU A 179 5.28 -24.25 0.09
CA LEU A 179 4.65 -24.75 1.32
C LEU A 179 3.49 -25.70 1.01
N PHE A 180 2.81 -25.54 -0.13
CA PHE A 180 1.83 -26.53 -0.60
C PHE A 180 2.52 -27.82 -1.05
N ALA A 181 3.67 -27.73 -1.74
CA ALA A 181 4.44 -28.91 -2.14
C ALA A 181 4.98 -29.71 -0.93
N ALA A 182 5.17 -29.07 0.23
CA ALA A 182 5.57 -29.76 1.46
C ALA A 182 4.54 -30.80 1.93
N ALA A 183 3.31 -30.79 1.41
CA ALA A 183 2.29 -31.81 1.69
C ALA A 183 2.67 -33.22 1.19
N PHE A 184 3.65 -33.33 0.29
CA PHE A 184 4.14 -34.62 -0.23
C PHE A 184 5.34 -35.18 0.56
N LEU A 185 5.79 -34.50 1.62
CA LEU A 185 6.90 -34.94 2.46
C LEU A 185 6.42 -35.91 3.55
N PRO A 186 7.32 -36.73 4.12
CA PRO A 186 7.01 -37.56 5.29
C PRO A 186 6.43 -36.72 6.44
N SER A 187 5.41 -37.23 7.14
CA SER A 187 4.59 -36.47 8.09
C SER A 187 5.39 -35.75 9.19
N ASN A 188 6.44 -36.40 9.69
CA ASN A 188 7.36 -35.80 10.66
C ASN A 188 8.12 -34.61 10.04
N ALA A 189 8.77 -34.79 8.90
CA ALA A 189 9.48 -33.70 8.21
C ALA A 189 8.54 -32.55 7.81
N GLN A 190 7.34 -32.88 7.31
CA GLN A 190 6.32 -31.92 6.94
C GLN A 190 5.92 -31.02 8.12
N LEU A 191 5.64 -31.61 9.30
CA LEU A 191 5.24 -30.85 10.48
C LEU A 191 6.33 -29.86 10.91
N LEU A 192 7.59 -30.32 10.94
CA LEU A 192 8.73 -29.47 11.32
C LEU A 192 8.94 -28.31 10.34
N ILE A 193 8.84 -28.58 9.03
CA ILE A 193 8.94 -27.56 7.98
C ILE A 193 7.81 -26.55 8.11
N MET A 194 6.57 -27.00 8.36
CA MET A 194 5.42 -26.10 8.55
C MET A 194 5.58 -25.20 9.78
N ILE A 195 6.04 -25.74 10.91
CA ILE A 195 6.29 -24.94 12.12
C ILE A 195 7.38 -23.89 11.87
N ALA A 196 8.52 -24.29 11.29
CA ALA A 196 9.62 -23.38 11.00
C ALA A 196 9.22 -22.29 9.98
N ALA A 197 8.52 -22.67 8.91
CA ALA A 197 8.01 -21.75 7.91
C ALA A 197 7.02 -20.75 8.53
N SER A 198 6.10 -21.22 9.38
CA SER A 198 5.11 -20.38 10.07
C SER A 198 5.77 -19.32 10.95
N LEU A 199 6.78 -19.71 11.74
CA LEU A 199 7.52 -18.77 12.59
C LEU A 199 8.29 -17.74 11.76
N PHE A 200 8.97 -18.19 10.70
CA PHE A 200 9.69 -17.32 9.79
C PHE A 200 8.75 -16.32 9.10
N LEU A 201 7.61 -16.79 8.60
CA LEU A 201 6.57 -15.95 7.98
C LEU A 201 5.89 -15.03 8.99
N GLY A 202 5.70 -15.45 10.25
CA GLY A 202 5.23 -14.56 11.30
C GLY A 202 6.18 -13.38 11.51
N TYR A 203 7.49 -13.64 11.53
CA TYR A 203 8.50 -12.59 11.76
C TYR A 203 8.74 -11.71 10.53
N LYS A 204 8.89 -12.31 9.34
CA LYS A 204 9.28 -11.62 8.09
C LYS A 204 8.15 -11.41 7.10
N GLY A 205 6.96 -11.95 7.34
CA GLY A 205 5.86 -11.98 6.38
C GLY A 205 5.49 -10.60 5.84
N ASN A 206 5.32 -9.61 6.72
CA ASN A 206 5.00 -8.26 6.28
C ASN A 206 6.07 -7.65 5.37
N GLU A 207 7.35 -7.89 5.68
CA GLU A 207 8.46 -7.40 4.86
C GLU A 207 8.50 -8.07 3.48
N LEU A 208 8.19 -9.37 3.44
CA LEU A 208 8.13 -10.15 2.20
C LEU A 208 6.92 -9.75 1.37
N ALA A 209 5.75 -9.53 1.98
CA ALA A 209 4.53 -9.10 1.31
C ALA A 209 4.62 -7.66 0.80
N TRP A 210 5.29 -6.76 1.53
CA TRP A 210 5.56 -5.39 1.09
C TRP A 210 6.40 -5.36 -0.18
N ARG A 211 7.42 -6.24 -0.24
CA ARG A 211 8.24 -6.43 -1.43
C ARG A 211 7.55 -7.28 -2.49
N GLY A 212 6.58 -8.11 -2.13
CA GLY A 212 5.97 -9.08 -3.03
C GLY A 212 5.26 -8.46 -4.23
N LYS A 213 4.54 -7.37 -3.97
CA LYS A 213 3.74 -6.64 -4.98
C LYS A 213 3.67 -5.15 -4.65
N LYS A 214 3.22 -4.36 -5.63
CA LYS A 214 2.97 -2.94 -5.44
C LYS A 214 1.66 -2.74 -4.65
N TRP A 215 1.73 -1.92 -3.63
CA TRP A 215 0.60 -1.47 -2.83
C TRP A 215 0.38 0.02 -3.12
N ARG A 216 -0.86 0.52 -3.05
CA ARG A 216 -1.18 1.95 -3.30
C ARG A 216 -0.57 2.87 -2.25
N SER A 217 -0.67 2.48 -0.99
CA SER A 217 -0.08 3.18 0.15
C SER A 217 0.21 2.20 1.30
N VAL A 218 0.85 2.71 2.36
CA VAL A 218 1.09 1.95 3.60
C VAL A 218 -0.23 1.58 4.29
N GLU A 219 -1.23 2.45 4.23
CA GLU A 219 -2.56 2.27 4.81
C GLU A 219 -3.33 1.18 4.06
N HIS A 220 -3.23 1.17 2.73
CA HIS A 220 -3.82 0.12 1.91
C HIS A 220 -3.21 -1.26 2.23
N PHE A 221 -1.89 -1.33 2.42
CA PHE A 221 -1.24 -2.56 2.88
C PHE A 221 -1.71 -2.97 4.29
N ASN A 222 -1.73 -2.01 5.23
CA ASN A 222 -2.06 -2.26 6.62
C ASN A 222 -3.50 -2.74 6.80
N SER A 223 -4.47 -2.14 6.10
CA SER A 223 -5.86 -2.57 6.12
C SER A 223 -6.03 -3.99 5.57
N PHE A 224 -5.34 -4.33 4.48
CA PHE A 224 -5.32 -5.69 3.95
C PHE A 224 -4.75 -6.69 4.97
N GLN A 225 -3.60 -6.41 5.59
CA GLN A 225 -3.00 -7.30 6.58
C GLN A 225 -3.86 -7.46 7.85
N GLN A 226 -4.56 -6.39 8.28
CA GLN A 226 -5.49 -6.44 9.40
C GLN A 226 -6.70 -7.33 9.11
N GLN A 227 -7.27 -7.24 7.90
CA GLN A 227 -8.35 -8.13 7.49
C GLN A 227 -7.89 -9.58 7.56
N TRP A 228 -6.76 -9.91 6.93
CA TRP A 228 -6.21 -11.27 6.97
C TRP A 228 -5.95 -11.76 8.39
N THR A 229 -5.42 -10.90 9.27
CA THR A 229 -5.19 -11.23 10.68
C THR A 229 -6.49 -11.54 11.41
N SER A 230 -7.53 -10.73 11.19
CA SER A 230 -8.85 -10.96 11.79
C SER A 230 -9.45 -12.28 11.35
N TRP A 231 -9.40 -12.57 10.03
CA TRP A 231 -9.89 -13.82 9.47
C TRP A 231 -9.13 -15.03 9.99
N SER A 232 -7.80 -14.98 10.02
CA SER A 232 -6.97 -16.10 10.47
C SER A 232 -7.19 -16.42 11.95
N ILE A 233 -7.25 -15.39 12.81
CA ILE A 233 -7.49 -15.58 14.25
C ILE A 233 -8.86 -16.20 14.50
N ARG A 234 -9.92 -15.69 13.85
CA ARG A 234 -11.29 -16.21 14.01
C ARG A 234 -11.38 -17.68 13.59
N LEU A 235 -10.83 -18.01 12.43
CA LEU A 235 -10.85 -19.38 11.91
C LEU A 235 -10.01 -20.33 12.79
N SER A 236 -8.81 -19.91 13.23
CA SER A 236 -8.00 -20.69 14.17
C SER A 236 -8.71 -20.92 15.51
N ALA A 237 -9.43 -19.93 16.03
CA ALA A 237 -10.21 -20.07 17.27
C ALA A 237 -11.33 -21.11 17.12
N VAL A 238 -12.09 -21.06 16.01
CA VAL A 238 -13.16 -22.04 15.74
C VAL A 238 -12.61 -23.47 15.64
N ILE A 239 -11.51 -23.66 14.92
CA ILE A 239 -10.85 -24.98 14.80
C ILE A 239 -10.38 -25.46 16.18
N GLY A 240 -9.78 -24.58 16.98
CA GLY A 240 -9.35 -24.90 18.34
C GLY A 240 -10.49 -25.38 19.24
N VAL A 241 -11.63 -24.68 19.21
CA VAL A 241 -12.83 -25.09 19.98
C VAL A 241 -13.34 -26.46 19.53
N ILE A 242 -13.42 -26.72 18.23
CA ILE A 242 -13.86 -28.01 17.69
C ILE A 242 -12.92 -29.14 18.13
N LEU A 243 -11.59 -28.92 18.05
CA LEU A 243 -10.61 -29.92 18.48
C LEU A 243 -10.72 -30.21 19.98
N VAL A 244 -10.93 -29.19 20.81
CA VAL A 244 -11.13 -29.35 22.26
C VAL A 244 -12.38 -30.19 22.54
N ILE A 245 -13.51 -29.88 21.91
CA ILE A 245 -14.76 -30.66 22.05
C ILE A 245 -14.54 -32.11 21.61
N PHE A 246 -13.86 -32.32 20.48
CA PHE A 246 -13.55 -33.65 19.98
C PHE A 246 -12.70 -34.46 20.97
N ILE A 247 -11.65 -33.86 21.53
CA ILE A 247 -10.79 -34.52 22.53
C ILE A 247 -11.62 -34.94 23.76
N PHE A 248 -12.46 -34.06 24.29
CA PHE A 248 -13.34 -34.37 25.43
C PHE A 248 -14.35 -35.48 25.10
N SER A 249 -14.91 -35.51 23.89
CA SER A 249 -15.84 -36.56 23.48
C SER A 249 -15.19 -37.94 23.39
N GLN A 250 -13.89 -38.02 23.12
CA GLN A 250 -13.13 -39.28 23.02
C GLN A 250 -12.60 -39.76 24.38
N THR A 251 -12.42 -38.86 25.35
CA THR A 251 -11.95 -39.20 26.70
C THR A 251 -13.08 -39.44 27.70
N GLY A 252 -14.31 -39.03 27.38
CA GLY A 252 -15.50 -39.25 28.20
C GLY A 252 -16.33 -40.48 27.83
N GLY A 253 -15.81 -41.39 27.00
CA GLY A 253 -16.46 -42.63 26.57
C GLY A 253 -15.81 -43.89 27.14
#